data_AF-X1NU22-F1
#
_entry.id   AF-X1NU22-F1
#
_cell.length_a   1.000
_cell.length_b   1.000
_cell.length_c   1.000
_cell.angle_alpha   90.00
_cell.angle_beta   90.00
_cell.angle_gamma   90.00
#
_symmetry.space_group_name_H-M   'P 1'
#
loop_
_entity.id
_entity.type
_entity.pdbx_description
1 polymer ?
#
loop_
_entity_poly.entity_id
_entity_poly.type
_entity_poly.pdbx_seq_one_letter_code
_entity_poly.pdbx_strand_id
1 'polypeptide(L)' 'MNKEYFAHETAVIDEGCKIGKGTKIWHFTHIMPNSEIGENCNLGQNV' A
#
# COMPACT_ATOMS: atom_id res chain seq x y z
N MET A 1 -11.39 -2.90 12.68
CA MET A 1 -11.28 -1.88 11.60
C MET A 1 -10.82 -2.62 10.36
N ASN A 2 -11.72 -2.84 9.40
CA ASN A 2 -11.35 -3.46 8.13
C ASN A 2 -10.40 -2.49 7.42
N LYS A 3 -9.17 -2.91 7.14
CA LYS A 3 -8.31 -2.15 6.23
C LYS A 3 -9.02 -2.09 4.88
N GLU A 4 -9.16 -0.90 4.33
CA GLU A 4 -9.82 -0.69 3.03
C GLU A 4 -8.95 -1.10 1.85
N TYR A 5 -7.70 -1.49 2.12
CA TYR A 5 -6.71 -1.94 1.15
C TYR A 5 -6.13 -3.29 1.59
N PHE A 6 -5.57 -4.02 0.63
CA PHE A 6 -4.80 -5.23 0.89
C PHE A 6 -3.31 -4.88 0.97
N ALA A 7 -2.62 -5.38 1.98
CA ALA A 7 -1.16 -5.38 2.04
C ALA A 7 -0.66 -6.77 2.36
N HIS A 8 0.24 -7.27 1.50
CA HIS A 8 0.99 -8.48 1.75
C HIS A 8 1.81 -8.34 3.04
N GLU A 9 1.98 -9.44 3.78
CA GLU A 9 2.70 -9.44 5.07
C GLU A 9 4.16 -8.96 4.97
N THR A 10 4.76 -9.07 3.79
CA THR A 10 6.14 -8.63 3.51
C THR A 10 6.22 -7.20 2.96
N ALA A 11 5.09 -6.51 2.79
CA ALA A 11 5.09 -5.11 2.39
C ALA A 11 5.48 -4.24 3.60
N VAL A 12 6.38 -3.28 3.36
CA VAL A 12 6.75 -2.27 4.37
C VAL A 12 5.98 -1.00 4.04
N ILE A 13 5.17 -0.53 4.99
CA ILE A 13 4.38 0.69 4.84
C ILE A 13 4.74 1.57 6.02
N ASP A 14 5.47 2.64 5.77
CA ASP A 14 5.83 3.56 6.83
C ASP A 14 4.62 4.38 7.31
N GLU A 15 4.72 4.93 8.52
CA GLU A 15 3.65 5.73 9.10
C GLU A 15 3.34 7.00 8.26
N GLY A 16 2.10 7.47 8.35
CA GLY A 16 1.65 8.68 7.65
C GLY A 16 1.27 8.47 6.18
N CYS A 17 1.31 7.24 5.67
CA CYS A 17 0.82 6.94 4.32
C CYS A 17 -0.72 7.02 4.23
N LYS A 18 -1.21 7.61 3.15
CA LYS A 18 -2.63 7.55 2.77
C LYS A 18 -2.78 6.53 1.64
N ILE A 19 -3.58 5.49 1.87
CA ILE A 19 -3.79 4.42 0.89
C ILE A 19 -5.28 4.37 0.58
N GLY A 20 -5.62 4.66 -0.68
CA GLY A 20 -7.00 4.63 -1.14
C GLY A 20 -7.63 3.24 -1.09
N LYS A 21 -8.96 3.21 -1.00
CA LYS A 21 -9.77 2.00 -0.97
C LYS A 21 -9.51 1.10 -2.18
N GLY A 22 -9.53 -0.21 -1.96
CA GLY A 22 -9.38 -1.22 -3.01
C GLY A 22 -7.95 -1.39 -3.52
N THR A 23 -6.99 -0.59 -3.02
CA THR A 23 -5.59 -0.71 -3.39
C THR A 23 -5.00 -2.02 -2.88
N LYS A 24 -4.14 -2.64 -3.71
CA LYS A 24 -3.41 -3.87 -3.38
C LYS A 24 -1.92 -3.59 -3.39
N ILE A 25 -1.27 -3.95 -2.30
CA ILE A 25 0.17 -3.81 -2.08
C ILE A 25 0.74 -5.21 -1.94
N TRP A 26 1.52 -5.63 -2.94
CA TRP A 26 2.08 -6.98 -3.01
C TRP A 26 3.45 -7.06 -2.35
N HIS A 27 3.95 -8.29 -2.27
CA HIS A 27 5.25 -8.64 -1.70
C HIS A 27 6.37 -7.73 -2.19
N PHE A 28 7.26 -7.36 -1.25
CA PHE A 28 8.45 -6.54 -1.47
C PHE A 28 8.21 -5.09 -1.92
N THR A 29 7.00 -4.57 -1.73
CA THR A 29 6.71 -3.13 -1.88
C THR A 29 7.13 -2.38 -0.62
N HIS A 30 7.85 -1.26 -0.76
CA HIS A 30 8.10 -0.29 0.32
C HIS A 30 7.40 1.03 0.00
N ILE A 31 6.43 1.42 0.82
CA ILE A 31 5.76 2.72 0.74
C ILE A 31 6.40 3.66 1.77
N MET A 32 7.04 4.71 1.27
CA MET A 32 7.75 5.70 2.09
C MET A 32 6.79 6.64 2.84
N PRO A 33 7.23 7.28 3.95
CA PRO A 33 6.38 8.15 4.75
C PRO A 33 5.73 9.26 3.92
N ASN A 34 4.50 9.63 4.27
CA ASN A 34 3.72 10.68 3.61
C ASN A 34 3.34 10.40 2.13
N SER A 35 3.50 9.17 1.64
CA SER A 35 3.00 8.79 0.31
C SER A 35 1.48 8.85 0.26
N GLU A 36 0.93 9.30 -0.87
CA GLU A 36 -0.50 9.30 -1.15
C GLU A 36 -0.77 8.39 -2.36
N ILE A 37 -1.44 7.28 -2.12
CA ILE A 37 -1.81 6.30 -3.14
C ILE A 37 -3.32 6.38 -3.35
N GLY A 38 -3.72 6.50 -4.61
CA GLY A 38 -5.13 6.56 -5.00
C GLY A 38 -5.91 5.27 -4.71
N GLU A 39 -7.18 5.28 -5.09
CA GLU A 39 -8.05 4.11 -4.99
C GLU A 39 -7.76 3.09 -6.10
N ASN A 40 -7.97 1.81 -5.81
CA ASN A 40 -7.85 0.69 -6.75
C ASN A 40 -6.49 0.58 -7.44
N CYS A 41 -5.42 1.07 -6.82
CA CYS A 41 -4.05 0.90 -7.31
C CYS A 41 -3.55 -0.54 -7.09
N ASN A 42 -2.55 -0.95 -7.88
CA ASN A 42 -1.93 -2.26 -7.78
C ASN A 42 -0.41 -2.09 -7.77
N LEU A 43 0.19 -2.19 -6.58
CA LEU A 43 1.62 -1.95 -6.34
C LEU A 43 2.32 -3.28 -6.07
N GLY A 44 3.37 -3.56 -6.82
CA GLY A 44 4.17 -4.77 -6.66
C GLY A 44 5.64 -4.50 -6.99
N GLN A 45 6.44 -5.55 -6.97
CA GLN A 45 7.87 -5.44 -7.25
C GLN A 45 8.11 -4.80 -8.63
N ASN A 46 8.93 -3.74 -8.68
CA ASN A 46 9.28 -2.97 -9.87
C ASN A 46 8.16 -2.10 -10.49
N VAL A 47 7.09 -1.81 -9.73
CA VAL A 47 6.02 -0.86 -10.09
C VAL A 47 6.14 0.40 -9.27
#